data_AF-A0A1W9TJB2-F1
#
_entry.id   AF-A0A1W9TJB2-F1
#
_cell.length_a   1.000
_cell.length_b   1.000
_cell.length_c   1.000
_cell.angle_alpha   90.00
_cell.angle_beta   90.00
_cell.angle_gamma   90.00
#
_symmetry.space_group_name_H-M   'P 1'
#
loop_
_entity.id
_entity.type
_entity.pdbx_description
1 polymer ?
#
loop_
_entity_poly.entity_id
_entity_poly.type
_entity_poly.pdbx_seq_one_letter_code
_entity_poly.pdbx_strand_id
1 'polypeptide(L)'
;MDTVERVQGAEKDVIIFGFTTSDRDPVTSRFLNNPNRFNVVMTRARKKLIVIGSKVFFSAIPNREKDLENNACFKEFYERCKKEGNLFFL
;
A
#
# COMPACT_ATOMS: atom_id res chain seq x y z
N MET A 1 -0.06 -11.80 -16.38
CA MET A 1 0.06 -10.51 -15.64
C MET A 1 -1.36 -10.01 -15.44
N ASP A 2 -2.04 -10.51 -14.40
CA ASP A 2 -3.42 -10.10 -14.11
C ASP A 2 -3.38 -8.87 -13.20
N THR A 3 -3.74 -7.72 -13.76
CA THR A 3 -4.02 -6.51 -12.99
C THR A 3 -5.41 -6.64 -12.35
N VAL A 4 -5.48 -6.24 -11.08
CA VAL A 4 -6.58 -5.96 -10.12
C VAL A 4 -8.07 -6.05 -10.55
N GLU A 5 -8.43 -6.08 -11.84
CA GLU A 5 -9.81 -6.06 -12.33
C GLU A 5 -10.45 -7.44 -12.55
N ARG A 6 -9.70 -8.56 -12.45
CA ARG A 6 -10.27 -9.92 -12.59
C ARG A 6 -10.59 -10.63 -11.26
N VAL A 7 -10.64 -9.87 -10.16
CA VAL A 7 -11.00 -10.38 -8.83
C VAL A 7 -12.14 -9.54 -8.23
N GLN A 8 -13.16 -9.23 -9.02
CA GLN A 8 -14.44 -8.89 -8.43
C GLN A 8 -15.08 -10.18 -7.88
N GLY A 9 -15.09 -10.31 -6.54
CA GLY A 9 -15.96 -11.25 -5.83
C GLY A 9 -15.31 -12.31 -4.94
N ALA A 10 -13.98 -12.42 -4.84
CA ALA A 10 -13.38 -13.46 -4.00
C ALA A 10 -12.20 -12.96 -3.17
N GLU A 11 -12.38 -13.02 -1.85
CA GLU A 11 -11.27 -13.01 -0.90
C GLU A 11 -10.22 -14.08 -1.28
N LYS A 12 -8.95 -13.82 -0.98
CA LYS A 12 -7.83 -14.71 -1.26
C LYS A 12 -7.09 -15.01 0.04
N ASP A 13 -6.57 -16.23 0.18
CA ASP A 13 -5.81 -16.61 1.37
C ASP A 13 -4.58 -15.73 1.58
N VAL A 14 -3.84 -15.49 0.49
CA VAL A 14 -2.67 -14.62 0.48
C VAL A 14 -2.80 -13.61 -0.65
N ILE A 15 -2.50 -12.34 -0.35
CA ILE A 15 -2.40 -11.28 -1.33
C ILE A 15 -0.99 -10.70 -1.29
N ILE A 16 -0.40 -10.49 -2.48
CA ILE A 16 0.84 -9.72 -2.65
C ILE A 16 0.45 -8.42 -3.36
N PHE A 17 0.71 -7.28 -2.72
CA PHE A 17 0.35 -5.97 -3.23
C PHE A 17 1.59 -5.08 -3.39
N GLY A 18 1.80 -4.60 -4.61
CA GLY A 18 2.97 -3.80 -4.97
C GLY A 18 2.65 -2.31 -5.09
N PHE A 19 3.31 -1.47 -4.29
CA PHE A 19 3.46 -0.04 -4.53
C PHE A 19 4.73 0.22 -5.36
N THR A 20 4.76 -0.29 -6.58
CA THR A 20 5.83 0.00 -7.53
C THR A 20 5.40 1.16 -8.42
N THR A 21 6.16 2.25 -8.42
CA THR A 21 6.00 3.31 -9.40
C THR A 21 7.33 3.62 -10.07
N SER A 22 7.25 3.95 -11.36
CA SER A 22 8.33 4.57 -12.12
C SER A 22 8.29 6.10 -12.02
N ASP A 23 7.29 6.66 -11.34
CA ASP A 23 7.10 8.11 -11.14
C ASP A 23 8.20 8.67 -10.25
N ARG A 24 8.67 9.86 -10.60
CA ARG A 24 9.69 10.58 -9.82
C ARG A 24 9.22 11.00 -8.43
N ASP A 25 7.91 11.14 -8.23
CA ASP A 25 7.28 11.43 -6.93
C ASP A 25 6.17 10.40 -6.63
N PRO A 26 6.50 9.36 -5.84
CA PRO A 26 5.57 8.28 -5.53
C PRO A 26 4.33 8.72 -4.75
N VAL A 27 4.41 9.82 -4.01
CA VAL A 27 3.36 10.27 -3.08
C VAL A 27 2.27 11.03 -3.81
N THR A 28 2.63 11.71 -4.89
CA THR A 28 1.68 12.41 -5.77
C THR A 28 0.96 11.47 -6.75
N SER A 29 1.41 10.22 -6.85
CA SER A 29 0.78 9.22 -7.70
C SER A 29 -0.60 8.86 -7.14
N ARG A 30 -1.67 9.36 -7.78
CA ARG A 30 -3.07 9.04 -7.44
C ARG A 30 -3.39 7.55 -7.53
N PHE A 31 -2.56 6.79 -8.25
CA PHE A 31 -2.69 5.34 -8.36
C PHE A 31 -2.16 4.63 -7.11
N LEU A 32 -1.02 5.08 -6.58
CA LEU A 32 -0.40 4.51 -5.38
C LEU A 32 -1.02 5.06 -4.09
N ASN A 33 -1.19 6.37 -3.99
CA ASN A 33 -1.72 7.05 -2.81
C ASN A 33 -3.26 7.04 -2.80
N ASN A 34 -3.82 5.82 -2.79
CA ASN A 34 -5.26 5.60 -2.83
C ASN A 34 -5.70 4.73 -1.64
N PRO A 35 -6.19 5.35 -0.53
CA PRO A 35 -6.62 4.63 0.66
C PRO A 35 -7.72 3.60 0.38
N ASN A 36 -8.66 3.94 -0.52
CA ASN A 36 -9.78 3.05 -0.84
C ASN A 36 -9.29 1.75 -1.47
N ARG A 37 -8.30 1.81 -2.37
CA ARG A 37 -7.69 0.61 -2.97
C ARG A 37 -6.94 -0.20 -1.93
N PHE A 38 -6.22 0.46 -1.02
CA PHE A 38 -5.51 -0.22 0.05
C PHE A 38 -6.47 -0.94 1.01
N ASN A 39 -7.59 -0.31 1.37
CA ASN A 39 -8.63 -0.93 2.20
C ASN A 39 -9.25 -2.16 1.54
N VAL A 40 -9.52 -2.11 0.23
CA VAL A 40 -9.97 -3.29 -0.52
C VAL A 40 -8.92 -4.40 -0.44
N VAL A 41 -7.64 -4.10 -0.68
CA VAL A 41 -6.58 -5.11 -0.59
C VAL A 41 -6.48 -5.72 0.81
N MET A 42 -6.51 -4.90 1.87
CA MET A 42 -6.46 -5.35 3.25
C MET A 42 -7.64 -6.27 3.61
N THR A 43 -8.85 -5.89 3.21
CA THR A 43 -10.07 -6.65 3.54
C THR A 43 -10.26 -7.92 2.70
N ARG A 44 -9.51 -8.08 1.60
CA ARG A 44 -9.59 -9.27 0.73
C ARG A 44 -8.59 -10.36 1.10
N ALA A 45 -7.59 -10.08 1.93
CA ALA A 45 -6.60 -11.06 2.37
C ALA A 45 -7.10 -11.83 3.61
N ARG A 46 -7.34 -13.14 3.50
CA ARG A 46 -7.87 -13.96 4.61
C ARG A 46 -6.83 -14.39 5.63
N LYS A 47 -5.59 -14.68 5.17
CA LYS A 47 -4.51 -15.21 6.03
C LYS A 47 -3.29 -14.31 6.06
N LYS A 48 -2.85 -13.79 4.91
CA LYS A 48 -1.65 -12.95 4.84
C LYS A 48 -1.73 -11.89 3.74
N LEU A 49 -1.37 -10.68 4.08
CA LEU A 49 -1.09 -9.61 3.12
C LEU A 49 0.42 -9.34 3.12
N ILE A 50 1.04 -9.40 1.94
CA ILE A 50 2.44 -9.01 1.73
C ILE A 50 2.43 -7.72 0.91
N VAL A 51 2.99 -6.66 1.46
CA VAL A 51 3.10 -5.37 0.79
C VAL A 51 4.54 -5.14 0.37
N ILE A 52 4.76 -4.85 -0.91
CA ILE A 52 6.07 -4.58 -1.47
C ILE A 52 6.07 -3.15 -1.98
N GLY A 53 7.02 -2.31 -1.58
CA GLY A 53 7.07 -0.94 -2.04
C GLY A 53 8.34 -0.21 -1.60
N SER A 54 8.56 0.96 -2.19
CA SER A 54 9.69 1.81 -1.83
C SER A 54 9.53 2.33 -0.41
N LYS A 55 10.60 2.25 0.39
CA LYS A 55 10.68 2.88 1.72
C LYS A 55 10.31 4.37 1.67
N VAL A 56 10.71 5.05 0.59
CA VAL A 56 10.42 6.48 0.39
C VAL A 56 8.93 6.75 0.38
N PHE A 57 8.13 5.91 -0.27
CA PHE A 57 6.66 6.10 -0.32
C PHE A 57 6.03 6.02 1.08
N PHE A 58 6.50 5.09 1.91
CA PHE A 58 5.97 4.90 3.26
C PHE A 58 6.46 5.94 4.28
N SER A 59 7.63 6.55 4.04
CA SER A 59 8.20 7.56 4.95
C SER A 59 8.00 9.01 4.51
N ALA A 60 7.56 9.25 3.27
CA ALA A 60 7.50 10.59 2.73
C ALA A 60 6.41 11.45 3.39
N ILE A 61 6.62 12.77 3.38
CA ILE A 61 5.67 13.75 3.88
C ILE A 61 5.19 14.55 2.67
N PRO A 62 3.98 14.28 2.17
CA PRO A 62 3.42 15.09 1.07
C PRO A 62 3.26 16.56 1.46
N ASN A 63 3.40 17.44 0.47
CA ASN A 63 3.29 18.90 0.67
C ASN A 63 1.85 19.43 0.53
N ARG A 64 0.91 18.58 0.11
CA ARG A 64 -0.51 18.94 -0.05
C ARG A 64 -1.33 18.24 1.02
N GLU A 65 -2.23 18.98 1.66
CA GLU A 65 -3.13 18.48 2.71
C GLU A 65 -3.87 17.21 2.30
N LYS A 66 -4.50 17.21 1.12
CA LYS A 66 -5.21 16.02 0.61
C LYS A 66 -4.30 14.79 0.43
N ASP A 67 -3.05 15.01 0.03
CA ASP A 67 -2.10 13.91 -0.16
C ASP A 67 -1.56 13.40 1.19
N LEU A 68 -1.50 14.27 2.22
CA LEU A 68 -1.22 13.91 3.61
C LEU A 68 -2.31 13.03 4.21
N GLU A 69 -3.57 13.44 4.04
CA GLU A 69 -4.73 12.65 4.47
C GLU A 69 -4.72 11.26 3.81
N ASN A 70 -4.50 11.20 2.50
CA ASN A 70 -4.43 9.92 1.79
C ASN A 70 -3.23 9.07 2.24
N ASN A 71 -2.08 9.69 2.52
CA ASN A 71 -0.87 8.93 2.85
C ASN A 71 -0.86 8.42 4.30
N ALA A 72 -1.68 9.00 5.18
CA ALA A 72 -1.70 8.69 6.62
C ALA A 72 -1.87 7.18 6.91
N CYS A 73 -2.79 6.50 6.22
CA CYS A 73 -3.03 5.06 6.45
C CYS A 73 -1.82 4.19 6.08
N PHE A 74 -1.06 4.57 5.05
CA PHE A 74 0.15 3.85 4.64
C PHE A 74 1.29 4.05 5.65
N LYS A 75 1.41 5.25 6.25
CA LYS A 75 2.37 5.50 7.34
C LYS A 75 2.04 4.69 8.58
N GLU A 76 0.77 4.67 8.96
CA GLU A 76 0.32 3.89 10.12
C GLU A 76 0.58 2.39 9.90
N PHE A 77 0.27 1.88 8.70
CA PHE A 77 0.61 0.52 8.30
C PHE A 77 2.10 0.23 8.41
N TYR A 78 2.96 1.12 7.89
CA TYR A 78 4.40 0.96 7.94
C TYR A 78 4.96 0.93 9.36
N GLU A 79 4.53 1.87 10.23
CA GLU A 79 4.95 1.90 11.62
C GLU A 79 4.45 0.67 12.40
N ARG A 80 3.25 0.17 12.10
CA ARG A 80 2.74 -1.07 12.68
C ARG A 80 3.61 -2.27 12.27
N CYS A 81 3.92 -2.42 10.98
CA CYS A 81 4.81 -3.48 10.50
C CYS A 81 6.19 -3.43 11.17
N LYS A 82 6.74 -2.22 11.35
CA LYS A 82 8.00 -2.01 12.06
C LYS A 82 7.94 -2.45 13.52
N LYS A 83 6.87 -2.07 14.24
CA LYS A 83 6.66 -2.43 15.65
C LYS A 83 6.46 -3.93 15.86
N GLU A 84 5.79 -4.60 14.94
CA GLU A 84 5.51 -6.04 15.02
C GLU A 84 6.66 -6.93 14.49
N GLY A 85 7.77 -6.34 14.02
CA GLY A 85 8.89 -7.10 13.44
C GLY A 85 8.60 -7.70 12.07
N ASN A 86 7.59 -7.16 11.37
CA ASN A 86 7.10 -7.61 10.06
C ASN A 86 7.65 -6.77 8.88
N LEU A 87 8.69 -5.96 9.12
CA LEU A 87 9.32 -5.12 8.11
C LEU A 87 10.64 -5.74 7.62
N PHE A 88 10.71 -6.01 6.32
CA PHE A 88 11.86 -6.64 5.67
C PHE A 88 12.43 -5.71 4.59
N PHE A 89 13.76 -5.64 4.50
CA PHE A 89 14.47 -4.91 3.44
C PHE A 89 15.20 -5.94 2.56
N LEU A 90 15.11 -5.74 1.24
CA LEU A 90 15.87 -6.48 0.24
C LEU A 90 17.20 -5.76 -0.05
#